data_AF-A0A6N3BSY3-F1
#
_entry.id   AF-A0A6N3BSY3-F1
#
_cell.length_a   1.000
_cell.length_b   1.000
_cell.length_c   1.000
_cell.angle_alpha   90.00
_cell.angle_beta   90.00
_cell.angle_gamma   90.00
#
_symmetry.space_group_name_H-M   'P 1'
#
loop_
_entity.id
_entity.type
_entity.pdbx_description
1 polymer ?
#
loop_
_entity_poly.entity_id
_entity_poly.type
_entity_poly.pdbx_seq_one_letter_code
_entity_poly.pdbx_strand_id
1 'polypeptide(L)'
;MSSKDEQSLDAAVAEVAAAARVSGMPDINELQDVRAALAREDRAPLPIGVLLSGSGTNLQALIDAIDAGALNAEIKLVVGSRPSAFGLKRAEAVGIQTLTLSKEIYADPIQADEVIAHELLAAGCEYVVMAGYMRMVHAPLLATFPNRVINIHPALLPSFQGAHGIQDAFDRGVKVTGVTVHIANAVYDMGPIIAQRALVVEEDWDVDTLEEHIHAIEHVLYPEVVQMLADGRVHVRENLTVEVRSLA
;
A
#
# COMPACT_ATOMS: atom_id res chain seq x y z
N MET A 1 11.34 22.65 0.45
CA MET A 1 10.06 22.55 1.18
C MET A 1 9.78 23.90 1.79
N SER A 2 8.53 24.39 1.73
CA SER A 2 8.17 25.61 2.44
C SER A 2 8.05 25.31 3.93
N SER A 3 8.18 26.33 4.79
CA SER A 3 8.02 26.16 6.25
C SER A 3 6.61 25.64 6.65
N LYS A 4 5.63 25.73 5.74
CA LYS A 4 4.29 25.16 5.94
C LYS A 4 4.27 23.64 5.69
N ASP A 5 5.07 23.15 4.76
CA ASP A 5 5.15 21.72 4.43
C ASP A 5 5.88 20.95 5.54
N GLU A 6 6.90 21.57 6.15
CA GLU A 6 7.59 21.01 7.34
C GLU A 6 6.65 20.97 8.57
N GLN A 7 5.89 22.04 8.82
CA GLN A 7 4.91 22.06 9.91
C GLN A 7 3.76 21.05 9.70
N SER A 8 3.37 20.81 8.44
CA SER A 8 2.38 19.79 8.09
C SER A 8 2.91 18.37 8.30
N LEU A 9 4.18 18.13 8.00
CA LEU A 9 4.82 16.84 8.21
C LEU A 9 4.98 16.54 9.71
N ASP A 10 5.48 17.50 10.49
CA ASP A 10 5.62 17.36 11.95
C ASP A 10 4.28 17.12 12.66
N ALA A 11 3.21 17.78 12.21
CA ALA A 11 1.86 17.54 12.72
C ALA A 11 1.34 16.13 12.37
N ALA A 12 1.57 15.67 11.13
CA ALA A 12 1.21 14.32 10.71
C ALA A 12 2.02 13.24 11.46
N VAL A 13 3.32 13.48 11.71
CA VAL A 13 4.17 12.61 12.54
C VAL A 13 3.59 12.48 13.94
N ALA A 14 3.22 13.60 14.56
CA ALA A 14 2.66 13.64 15.90
C ALA A 14 1.28 12.94 15.99
N GLU A 15 0.44 13.09 14.97
CA GLU A 15 -0.88 12.46 14.91
C GLU A 15 -0.79 10.94 14.73
N VAL A 16 0.08 10.44 13.85
CA VAL A 16 0.34 9.00 13.67
C VAL A 16 0.92 8.39 14.94
N ALA A 17 1.89 9.06 15.57
CA ALA A 17 2.48 8.61 16.82
C ALA A 17 1.47 8.60 17.99
N ALA A 18 0.51 9.54 18.00
CA ALA A 18 -0.57 9.57 18.98
C ALA A 18 -1.61 8.47 18.72
N ALA A 19 -1.99 8.21 17.47
CA ALA A 19 -2.94 7.17 17.08
C ALA A 19 -2.42 5.75 17.43
N ALA A 20 -1.13 5.49 17.19
CA ALA A 20 -0.49 4.20 17.51
C ALA A 20 -0.50 3.90 19.03
N ARG A 21 -0.47 4.92 19.89
CA ARG A 21 -0.47 4.75 21.36
C ARG A 21 -1.85 4.48 21.96
N VAL A 22 -2.93 4.72 21.22
CA VAL A 22 -4.32 4.68 21.75
C VAL A 22 -5.02 3.37 21.43
N SER A 23 -4.63 2.64 20.37
CA SER A 23 -5.36 1.43 19.93
C SER A 23 -4.96 0.15 20.68
N GLY A 24 -3.78 0.11 21.32
CA GLY A 24 -3.23 -1.12 21.91
C GLY A 24 -2.88 -2.20 20.88
N MET A 25 -2.89 -1.85 19.58
CA MET A 25 -2.48 -2.71 18.47
C MET A 25 -0.97 -2.59 18.25
N PRO A 26 -0.30 -3.68 17.84
CA PRO A 26 1.12 -3.62 17.52
C PRO A 26 1.38 -2.69 16.33
N ASP A 27 2.39 -1.85 16.46
CA ASP A 27 2.95 -1.07 15.34
C ASP A 27 3.69 -1.99 14.35
N ILE A 28 3.99 -1.47 13.14
CA ILE A 28 4.75 -2.19 12.12
C ILE A 28 6.05 -2.78 12.69
N ASN A 29 6.80 -2.02 13.49
CA ASN A 29 8.10 -2.45 13.99
C ASN A 29 7.99 -3.67 14.91
N GLU A 30 6.97 -3.72 15.77
CA GLU A 30 6.73 -4.86 16.66
C GLU A 30 6.44 -6.13 15.87
N LEU A 31 5.57 -6.05 14.84
CA LEU A 31 5.30 -7.19 13.97
C LEU A 31 6.54 -7.64 13.20
N GLN A 32 7.33 -6.68 12.71
CA GLN A 32 8.53 -6.97 11.93
C GLN A 32 9.58 -7.67 12.79
N ASP A 33 9.77 -7.25 14.05
CA ASP A 33 10.68 -7.90 14.99
C ASP A 33 10.21 -9.32 15.35
N VAL A 34 8.91 -9.53 15.59
CA VAL A 34 8.34 -10.87 15.84
C VAL A 34 8.57 -11.79 14.65
N ARG A 35 8.32 -11.32 13.43
CA ARG A 35 8.52 -12.12 12.21
C ARG A 35 9.99 -12.40 11.93
N ALA A 36 10.86 -11.42 12.14
CA ALA A 36 12.30 -11.57 11.95
C ALA A 36 12.92 -12.62 12.89
N ALA A 37 12.37 -12.78 14.10
CA ALA A 37 12.82 -13.77 15.08
C ALA A 37 12.48 -15.23 14.71
N LEU A 38 11.52 -15.44 13.80
CA LEU A 38 11.16 -16.77 13.29
C LEU A 38 12.11 -17.20 12.17
N ALA A 39 12.49 -18.48 12.16
CA ALA A 39 13.17 -19.10 11.01
C ALA A 39 12.28 -18.99 9.76
N ARG A 40 12.89 -18.86 8.57
CA ARG A 40 12.13 -18.53 7.34
C ARG A 40 11.11 -19.61 7.00
N GLU A 41 11.48 -20.87 7.17
CA GLU A 41 10.64 -22.05 6.97
C GLU A 41 9.45 -22.13 7.94
N ASP A 42 9.55 -21.49 9.11
CA ASP A 42 8.52 -21.51 10.15
C ASP A 42 7.56 -20.31 10.07
N ARG A 43 7.82 -19.35 9.18
CA ARG A 43 6.98 -18.16 9.01
C ARG A 43 5.69 -18.53 8.30
N ALA A 44 4.57 -18.45 9.02
CA ALA A 44 3.26 -18.47 8.41
C ALA A 44 3.10 -17.33 7.38
N PRO A 45 2.28 -17.54 6.33
CA PRO A 45 1.94 -16.49 5.37
C PRO A 45 1.47 -15.22 6.07
N LEU A 46 1.96 -14.07 5.61
CA LEU A 46 1.53 -12.77 6.12
C LEU A 46 0.05 -12.52 5.77
N PRO A 47 -0.86 -12.37 6.75
CA PRO A 47 -2.26 -12.12 6.47
C PRO A 47 -2.48 -10.66 6.06
N ILE A 48 -2.95 -10.45 4.83
CA ILE A 48 -3.14 -9.11 4.26
C ILE A 48 -4.59 -8.90 3.81
N GLY A 49 -5.05 -7.66 3.92
CA GLY A 49 -6.24 -7.18 3.22
C GLY A 49 -5.85 -6.29 2.05
N VAL A 50 -6.59 -6.35 0.95
CA VAL A 50 -6.32 -5.55 -0.25
C VAL A 50 -7.45 -4.57 -0.51
N LEU A 51 -7.12 -3.29 -0.71
CA LEU A 51 -8.06 -2.25 -1.13
C LEU A 51 -7.88 -1.94 -2.61
N LEU A 52 -8.96 -1.83 -3.38
CA LEU A 52 -8.90 -1.47 -4.80
C LEU A 52 -10.12 -0.68 -5.29
N SER A 53 -9.98 0.00 -6.42
CA SER A 53 -11.07 0.76 -7.05
C SER A 53 -11.37 0.40 -8.51
N GLY A 54 -10.49 -0.35 -9.17
CA GLY A 54 -10.51 -0.51 -10.64
C GLY A 54 -10.19 -1.93 -11.13
N SER A 55 -9.28 -1.99 -12.12
CA SER A 55 -8.93 -3.22 -12.87
C SER A 55 -8.32 -4.32 -12.01
N GLY A 56 -7.65 -3.96 -10.91
CA GLY A 56 -7.02 -4.90 -9.98
C GLY A 56 -5.82 -5.63 -10.56
N THR A 57 -5.03 -5.01 -11.44
CA THR A 57 -3.81 -5.62 -12.01
C THR A 57 -2.75 -5.85 -10.94
N ASN A 58 -2.54 -4.91 -10.02
CA ASN A 58 -1.69 -5.11 -8.84
C ASN A 58 -2.18 -6.23 -7.91
N LEU A 59 -3.51 -6.39 -7.75
CA LEU A 59 -4.07 -7.54 -7.02
C LEU A 59 -3.73 -8.85 -7.74
N GLN A 60 -3.85 -8.90 -9.07
CA GLN A 60 -3.48 -10.09 -9.84
C GLN A 60 -2.01 -10.46 -9.62
N ALA A 61 -1.11 -9.48 -9.67
CA ALA A 61 0.32 -9.72 -9.43
C ALA A 61 0.61 -10.32 -8.05
N LEU A 62 -0.12 -9.87 -7.01
CA LEU A 62 -0.02 -10.45 -5.67
C LEU A 62 -0.53 -11.90 -5.63
N ILE A 63 -1.68 -12.18 -6.26
CA ILE A 63 -2.25 -13.54 -6.36
C ILE A 63 -1.25 -14.46 -7.08
N ASP A 64 -0.76 -14.05 -8.23
CA ASP A 64 0.15 -14.85 -9.06
C ASP A 64 1.47 -15.14 -8.31
N ALA A 65 1.99 -14.17 -7.56
CA ALA A 65 3.20 -14.35 -6.75
C ALA A 65 3.00 -15.30 -5.56
N ILE A 66 1.81 -15.29 -4.94
CA ILE A 66 1.45 -16.23 -3.86
C ILE A 66 1.32 -17.65 -4.43
N ASP A 67 0.59 -17.81 -5.53
CA ASP A 67 0.38 -19.11 -6.19
C ASP A 67 1.70 -19.72 -6.68
N ALA A 68 2.64 -18.88 -7.14
CA ALA A 68 3.98 -19.31 -7.54
C ALA A 68 4.90 -19.63 -6.35
N GLY A 69 4.49 -19.38 -5.11
CA GLY A 69 5.31 -19.54 -3.90
C GLY A 69 6.43 -18.51 -3.76
N ALA A 70 6.41 -17.44 -4.56
CA ALA A 70 7.39 -16.35 -4.51
C ALA A 70 7.06 -15.33 -3.41
N LEU A 71 5.79 -15.27 -2.98
CA LEU A 71 5.28 -14.40 -1.94
C LEU A 71 4.64 -15.22 -0.81
N ASN A 72 5.22 -15.17 0.39
CA ASN A 72 4.69 -15.80 1.61
C ASN A 72 3.64 -14.90 2.28
N ALA A 73 2.51 -14.69 1.60
CA ALA A 73 1.38 -13.91 2.09
C ALA A 73 0.05 -14.64 1.82
N GLU A 74 -1.00 -14.25 2.55
CA GLU A 74 -2.36 -14.74 2.36
C GLU A 74 -3.32 -13.56 2.30
N ILE A 75 -4.04 -13.42 1.19
CA ILE A 75 -5.06 -12.38 1.03
C ILE A 75 -6.34 -12.85 1.71
N LYS A 76 -6.64 -12.26 2.87
CA LYS A 76 -7.82 -12.60 3.68
C LYS A 76 -9.10 -11.96 3.16
N LEU A 77 -9.01 -10.72 2.71
CA LEU A 77 -10.16 -9.93 2.25
C LEU A 77 -9.75 -8.92 1.18
N VAL A 78 -10.53 -8.85 0.11
CA VAL A 78 -10.42 -7.80 -0.92
C VAL A 78 -11.60 -6.85 -0.80
N VAL A 79 -11.33 -5.57 -0.54
CA VAL A 79 -12.36 -4.54 -0.45
C VAL A 79 -12.32 -3.64 -1.67
N GLY A 80 -13.44 -3.61 -2.41
CA GLY A 80 -13.60 -2.75 -3.58
C GLY A 80 -14.35 -1.49 -3.24
N SER A 81 -13.80 -0.32 -3.59
CA SER A 81 -14.49 0.97 -3.42
C SER A 81 -15.71 1.14 -4.34
N ARG A 82 -15.89 0.21 -5.29
CA ARG A 82 -16.97 0.20 -6.29
C ARG A 82 -17.39 -1.25 -6.53
N PRO A 83 -18.70 -1.58 -6.51
CA PRO A 83 -19.19 -2.91 -6.83
C PRO A 83 -18.80 -3.44 -8.23
N SER A 84 -18.55 -2.52 -9.16
CA SER A 84 -18.17 -2.84 -10.53
C SER A 84 -16.66 -2.99 -10.74
N ALA A 85 -15.83 -2.91 -9.71
CA ALA A 85 -14.38 -3.02 -9.86
C ALA A 85 -14.01 -4.43 -10.33
N PHE A 86 -13.31 -4.53 -11.46
CA PHE A 86 -12.93 -5.81 -12.05
C PHE A 86 -11.97 -6.61 -11.14
N GLY A 87 -11.21 -5.93 -10.29
CA GLY A 87 -10.38 -6.58 -9.27
C GLY A 87 -11.16 -7.50 -8.32
N LEU A 88 -12.44 -7.21 -8.04
CA LEU A 88 -13.29 -8.10 -7.25
C LEU A 88 -13.54 -9.42 -7.96
N LYS A 89 -13.72 -9.39 -9.29
CA LYS A 89 -13.87 -10.61 -10.10
C LYS A 89 -12.62 -11.45 -10.14
N ARG A 90 -11.44 -10.83 -10.10
CA ARG A 90 -10.15 -11.54 -9.96
C ARG A 90 -10.08 -12.28 -8.63
N ALA A 91 -10.43 -11.63 -7.53
CA ALA A 91 -10.46 -12.22 -6.20
C ALA A 91 -11.46 -13.39 -6.10
N GLU A 92 -12.70 -13.17 -6.55
CA GLU A 92 -13.75 -14.20 -6.57
C GLU A 92 -13.32 -15.45 -7.38
N ALA A 93 -12.63 -15.25 -8.51
CA ALA A 93 -12.22 -16.35 -9.40
C ALA A 93 -11.23 -17.33 -8.75
N VAL A 94 -10.47 -16.89 -7.75
CA VAL A 94 -9.54 -17.72 -6.96
C VAL A 94 -10.05 -18.01 -5.54
N GLY A 95 -11.32 -17.68 -5.27
CA GLY A 95 -11.98 -18.00 -3.99
C GLY A 95 -11.63 -17.08 -2.83
N ILE A 96 -11.04 -15.90 -3.08
CA ILE A 96 -10.76 -14.91 -2.03
C ILE A 96 -12.05 -14.17 -1.66
N GLN A 97 -12.28 -13.96 -0.36
CA GLN A 97 -13.43 -13.21 0.12
C GLN A 97 -13.38 -11.76 -0.37
N THR A 98 -14.51 -11.24 -0.81
CA THR A 98 -14.65 -9.86 -1.27
C THR A 98 -15.68 -9.08 -0.47
N LEU A 99 -15.45 -7.78 -0.29
CA LEU A 99 -16.38 -6.84 0.32
C LEU A 99 -16.52 -5.59 -0.56
N THR A 100 -17.74 -5.05 -0.63
CA THR A 100 -18.00 -3.71 -1.17
C THR A 100 -19.05 -3.04 -0.30
N LEU A 101 -18.83 -1.78 0.06
CA LEU A 101 -19.81 -1.04 0.86
C LEU A 101 -20.88 -0.39 -0.02
N SER A 102 -22.00 -0.04 0.60
CA SER A 102 -23.07 0.67 -0.09
C SER A 102 -22.64 2.11 -0.43
N LYS A 103 -23.36 2.74 -1.36
CA LYS A 103 -23.07 4.14 -1.74
C LYS A 103 -23.27 5.09 -0.56
N GLU A 104 -24.22 4.79 0.31
CA GLU A 104 -24.56 5.56 1.49
C GLU A 104 -23.42 5.52 2.50
N ILE A 105 -22.84 4.34 2.74
CA ILE A 105 -21.67 4.21 3.63
C ILE A 105 -20.47 4.92 3.01
N TYR A 106 -20.22 4.77 1.70
CA TYR A 106 -19.12 5.47 1.02
C TYR A 106 -19.29 6.99 0.92
N ALA A 107 -20.49 7.52 1.18
CA ALA A 107 -20.74 8.96 1.18
C ALA A 107 -20.09 9.66 2.38
N ASP A 108 -19.87 8.92 3.48
CA ASP A 108 -19.09 9.37 4.63
C ASP A 108 -17.74 8.62 4.65
N PRO A 109 -16.61 9.29 4.33
CA PRO A 109 -15.30 8.65 4.30
C PRO A 109 -14.86 8.08 5.65
N ILE A 110 -15.26 8.69 6.78
CA ILE A 110 -14.90 8.23 8.12
C ILE A 110 -15.66 6.95 8.42
N GLN A 111 -16.98 6.94 8.17
CA GLN A 111 -17.81 5.74 8.35
C GLN A 111 -17.34 4.59 7.45
N ALA A 112 -16.98 4.88 6.20
CA ALA A 112 -16.43 3.87 5.30
C ALA A 112 -15.15 3.24 5.87
N ASP A 113 -14.20 4.06 6.34
CA ASP A 113 -12.94 3.56 6.89
C ASP A 113 -13.13 2.81 8.21
N GLU A 114 -14.11 3.19 9.05
CA GLU A 114 -14.48 2.42 10.25
C GLU A 114 -14.95 1.00 9.89
N VAL A 115 -15.84 0.87 8.92
CA VAL A 115 -16.34 -0.44 8.48
C VAL A 115 -15.23 -1.25 7.82
N ILE A 116 -14.42 -0.63 6.95
CA ILE A 116 -13.29 -1.31 6.30
C ILE A 116 -12.31 -1.82 7.35
N ALA A 117 -11.93 -0.98 8.32
CA ALA A 117 -11.01 -1.36 9.38
C ALA A 117 -11.54 -2.51 10.23
N HIS A 118 -12.83 -2.46 10.58
CA HIS A 118 -13.50 -3.53 11.32
C HIS A 118 -13.47 -4.87 10.58
N GLU A 119 -13.89 -4.88 9.32
CA GLU A 119 -13.98 -6.11 8.51
C GLU A 119 -12.61 -6.71 8.24
N LEU A 120 -11.60 -5.88 7.96
CA LEU A 120 -10.22 -6.32 7.79
C LEU A 120 -9.65 -6.95 9.06
N LEU A 121 -9.88 -6.32 10.21
CA LEU A 121 -9.44 -6.85 11.50
C LEU A 121 -10.17 -8.16 11.84
N ALA A 122 -11.48 -8.23 11.60
CA ALA A 122 -12.29 -9.43 11.81
C ALA A 122 -11.86 -10.59 10.92
N ALA A 123 -11.39 -10.31 9.70
CA ALA A 123 -10.78 -11.29 8.80
C ALA A 123 -9.36 -11.72 9.21
N GLY A 124 -8.79 -11.12 10.26
CA GLY A 124 -7.46 -11.42 10.78
C GLY A 124 -6.32 -10.80 9.97
N CYS A 125 -6.58 -9.72 9.22
CA CYS A 125 -5.52 -9.02 8.48
C CYS A 125 -4.53 -8.36 9.46
N GLU A 126 -3.24 -8.47 9.19
CA GLU A 126 -2.19 -7.74 9.89
C GLU A 126 -1.77 -6.47 9.15
N TYR A 127 -1.89 -6.46 7.82
CA TYR A 127 -1.55 -5.33 6.94
C TYR A 127 -2.66 -5.04 5.95
N VAL A 128 -2.71 -3.79 5.49
CA VAL A 128 -3.59 -3.32 4.42
C VAL A 128 -2.74 -2.91 3.23
N VAL A 129 -3.09 -3.41 2.04
CA VAL A 129 -2.35 -3.23 0.79
C VAL A 129 -3.25 -2.52 -0.21
N MET A 130 -2.95 -1.26 -0.53
CA MET A 130 -3.71 -0.45 -1.48
C MET A 130 -3.27 -0.72 -2.93
N ALA A 131 -3.97 -1.64 -3.61
CA ALA A 131 -3.73 -2.02 -5.00
C ALA A 131 -4.60 -1.19 -5.97
N GLY A 132 -4.27 0.10 -6.10
CA GLY A 132 -5.04 1.05 -6.92
C GLY A 132 -6.34 1.50 -6.26
N TYR A 133 -6.28 1.80 -4.96
CA TYR A 133 -7.38 2.36 -4.19
C TYR A 133 -7.43 3.89 -4.37
N MET A 134 -8.48 4.38 -5.02
CA MET A 134 -8.61 5.78 -5.47
C MET A 134 -9.33 6.66 -4.43
N ARG A 135 -9.25 6.29 -3.14
CA ARG A 135 -9.85 7.05 -2.04
C ARG A 135 -8.79 7.29 -0.97
N MET A 136 -8.85 8.46 -0.36
CA MET A 136 -8.06 8.76 0.83
C MET A 136 -8.43 7.80 1.97
N VAL A 137 -7.42 7.40 2.73
CA VAL A 137 -7.60 6.69 4.00
C VAL A 137 -7.47 7.68 5.16
N HIS A 138 -8.24 7.47 6.22
CA HIS A 138 -8.41 8.40 7.33
C HIS A 138 -8.11 7.71 8.67
N ALA A 139 -8.26 8.48 9.75
CA ALA A 139 -7.94 8.08 11.10
C ALA A 139 -8.47 6.69 11.52
N PRO A 140 -9.71 6.24 11.20
CA PRO A 140 -10.18 4.92 11.62
C PRO A 140 -9.31 3.77 11.11
N LEU A 141 -8.96 3.79 9.82
CA LEU A 141 -8.11 2.76 9.23
C LEU A 141 -6.66 2.88 9.71
N LEU A 142 -6.12 4.10 9.72
CA LEU A 142 -4.73 4.36 10.11
C LEU A 142 -4.47 4.06 11.60
N ALA A 143 -5.44 4.30 12.49
CA ALA A 143 -5.32 3.97 13.91
C ALA A 143 -5.45 2.47 14.19
N THR A 144 -6.23 1.75 13.38
CA THR A 144 -6.37 0.29 13.47
C THR A 144 -5.12 -0.41 12.95
N PHE A 145 -4.51 0.12 11.89
CA PHE A 145 -3.32 -0.39 11.23
C PHE A 145 -2.15 0.61 11.30
N PRO A 146 -1.64 0.94 12.50
CA PRO A 146 -0.59 1.95 12.67
C PRO A 146 0.65 1.55 11.87
N ASN A 147 1.05 2.40 10.92
CA ASN A 147 2.11 2.16 9.94
C ASN A 147 2.00 0.85 9.13
N ARG A 148 0.81 0.23 9.08
CA ARG A 148 0.56 -1.08 8.43
C ARG A 148 -0.32 -0.97 7.18
N VAL A 149 -0.57 0.24 6.69
CA VAL A 149 -1.25 0.51 5.42
C VAL A 149 -0.19 0.83 4.37
N ILE A 150 -0.07 0.00 3.34
CA ILE A 150 0.98 0.08 2.32
C ILE A 150 0.36 0.50 1.00
N ASN A 151 0.88 1.57 0.41
CA ASN A 151 0.43 2.09 -0.88
C ASN A 151 1.52 1.98 -1.94
N ILE A 152 1.09 1.77 -3.19
CA ILE A 152 1.94 1.88 -4.37
C ILE A 152 1.51 3.08 -5.19
N HIS A 153 2.48 3.89 -5.61
CA HIS A 153 2.26 5.13 -6.32
C HIS A 153 3.06 5.14 -7.63
N PRO A 154 2.43 5.46 -8.78
CA PRO A 154 3.06 5.41 -10.11
C PRO A 154 3.92 6.64 -10.43
N ALA A 155 4.76 7.07 -9.47
CA ALA A 155 5.79 8.07 -9.69
C ALA A 155 6.94 7.89 -8.68
N LEU A 156 8.10 8.49 -8.99
CA LEU A 156 9.18 8.69 -8.01
C LEU A 156 8.84 9.83 -7.06
N LEU A 157 8.14 9.50 -5.97
CA LEU A 157 7.90 10.42 -4.86
C LEU A 157 9.22 11.01 -4.35
N PRO A 158 9.24 12.31 -3.99
CA PRO A 158 8.09 13.21 -3.78
C PRO A 158 7.52 13.87 -5.05
N SER A 159 7.95 13.47 -6.25
CA SER A 159 7.41 14.01 -7.50
C SER A 159 6.03 13.42 -7.83
N PHE A 160 5.16 14.24 -8.43
CA PHE A 160 3.88 13.83 -9.02
C PHE A 160 2.93 13.09 -8.05
N GLN A 161 2.66 13.68 -6.89
CA GLN A 161 1.68 13.18 -5.91
C GLN A 161 0.25 13.24 -6.46
N GLY A 162 -0.66 12.44 -5.88
CA GLY A 162 -2.08 12.44 -6.22
C GLY A 162 -2.46 11.51 -7.37
N ALA A 163 -3.72 11.62 -7.83
CA ALA A 163 -4.34 10.59 -8.66
C ALA A 163 -3.81 10.46 -10.10
N HIS A 164 -2.99 11.41 -10.57
CA HIS A 164 -2.61 11.52 -11.98
C HIS A 164 -1.09 11.44 -12.22
N GLY A 165 -0.34 10.78 -11.33
CA GLY A 165 1.12 10.75 -11.36
C GLY A 165 1.75 10.36 -12.72
N ILE A 166 1.13 9.43 -13.45
CA ILE A 166 1.58 9.02 -14.80
C ILE A 166 1.40 10.15 -15.82
N GLN A 167 0.19 10.71 -15.90
CA GLN A 167 -0.12 11.80 -16.81
C GLN A 167 0.71 13.05 -16.50
N ASP A 168 0.85 13.39 -15.22
CA ASP A 168 1.63 14.55 -14.79
C ASP A 168 3.12 14.40 -15.14
N ALA A 169 3.68 13.20 -15.01
CA ALA A 169 5.05 12.90 -15.43
C ALA A 169 5.22 13.02 -16.96
N PHE A 170 4.26 12.48 -17.72
CA PHE A 170 4.23 12.55 -19.18
C PHE A 170 4.15 14.01 -19.67
N ASP A 171 3.17 14.77 -19.19
CA ASP A 171 2.94 16.18 -19.56
C ASP A 171 4.13 17.06 -19.20
N ARG A 172 4.84 16.73 -18.12
CA ARG A 172 6.05 17.44 -17.70
C ARG A 172 7.26 17.14 -18.60
N GLY A 173 7.22 16.05 -19.36
CA GLY A 173 8.29 15.61 -20.26
C GLY A 173 9.53 15.10 -19.53
N VAL A 174 9.37 14.42 -18.40
CA VAL A 174 10.50 13.87 -17.64
C VAL A 174 11.21 12.77 -18.42
N LYS A 175 12.53 12.64 -18.23
CA LYS A 175 13.33 11.56 -18.83
C LYS A 175 13.50 10.36 -17.91
N VAL A 176 13.12 10.54 -16.65
CA VAL A 176 13.07 9.48 -15.64
C VAL A 176 11.83 9.71 -14.77
N THR A 177 11.03 8.66 -14.63
CA THR A 177 9.97 8.53 -13.62
C THR A 177 10.13 7.19 -12.91
N GLY A 178 9.09 6.59 -12.35
CA GLY A 178 9.18 5.28 -11.72
C GLY A 178 7.99 4.99 -10.81
N VAL A 179 8.19 4.08 -9.88
CA VAL A 179 7.18 3.63 -8.93
C VAL A 179 7.73 3.75 -7.52
N THR A 180 6.89 4.15 -6.58
CA THR A 180 7.20 4.18 -5.15
C THR A 180 6.23 3.31 -4.38
N VAL A 181 6.74 2.44 -3.50
CA VAL A 181 5.95 1.78 -2.46
C VAL A 181 6.26 2.42 -1.12
N HIS A 182 5.24 2.87 -0.42
CA HIS A 182 5.37 3.60 0.83
C HIS A 182 4.27 3.22 1.83
N ILE A 183 4.47 3.59 3.09
CA ILE A 183 3.43 3.49 4.12
C ILE A 183 2.47 4.67 3.91
N ALA A 184 1.16 4.43 3.89
CA ALA A 184 0.15 5.46 3.79
C ALA A 184 -0.03 6.18 5.13
N ASN A 185 -0.33 7.48 5.09
CA ASN A 185 -0.67 8.27 6.27
C ASN A 185 -1.82 9.24 5.94
N ALA A 186 -2.12 10.18 6.84
CA ALA A 186 -3.19 11.15 6.67
C ALA A 186 -2.90 12.24 5.61
N VAL A 187 -1.74 12.17 4.93
CA VAL A 187 -1.35 13.11 3.88
C VAL A 187 -1.03 12.31 2.62
N TYR A 188 -1.59 12.72 1.48
CA TYR A 188 -1.38 12.01 0.22
C TYR A 188 0.10 11.84 -0.09
N ASP A 189 0.52 10.59 -0.28
CA ASP A 189 1.83 10.23 -0.83
C ASP A 189 3.03 10.87 -0.11
N MET A 190 2.92 11.00 1.22
CA MET A 190 3.95 11.60 2.08
C MET A 190 4.40 10.71 3.23
N GLY A 191 4.03 9.43 3.23
CA GLY A 191 4.49 8.51 4.26
C GLY A 191 5.85 7.89 3.96
N PRO A 192 6.42 7.15 4.94
CA PRO A 192 7.73 6.52 4.83
C PRO A 192 7.88 5.66 3.56
N ILE A 193 8.88 5.96 2.75
CA ILE A 193 9.19 5.23 1.51
C ILE A 193 9.89 3.92 1.86
N ILE A 194 9.34 2.79 1.39
CA ILE A 194 9.90 1.45 1.60
C ILE A 194 10.82 1.08 0.44
N ALA A 195 10.35 1.29 -0.79
CA ALA A 195 11.12 0.98 -1.99
C ALA A 195 10.73 1.88 -3.16
N GLN A 196 11.67 2.08 -4.08
CA GLN A 196 11.43 2.78 -5.35
C GLN A 196 12.12 2.04 -6.49
N ARG A 197 11.56 2.13 -7.69
CA ARG A 197 12.22 1.67 -8.92
C ARG A 197 12.05 2.72 -10.01
N ALA A 198 13.17 3.17 -10.56
CA ALA A 198 13.20 4.18 -11.62
C ALA A 198 12.89 3.55 -12.99
N LEU A 199 12.31 4.36 -13.88
CA LEU A 199 12.00 4.06 -15.26
C LEU A 199 12.55 5.19 -16.13
N VAL A 200 13.41 4.87 -17.09
CA VAL A 200 13.82 5.81 -18.14
C VAL A 200 12.68 5.92 -19.15
N VAL A 201 12.30 7.13 -19.53
CA VAL A 201 11.22 7.40 -20.49
C VAL A 201 11.84 7.61 -21.87
N GLU A 202 11.44 6.80 -22.83
CA GLU A 202 11.88 6.93 -24.23
C GLU A 202 11.10 8.04 -24.95
N GLU A 203 11.75 8.69 -25.93
CA GLU A 203 11.18 9.88 -26.61
C GLU A 203 9.97 9.57 -27.50
N ASP A 204 9.80 8.32 -27.93
CA ASP A 204 8.74 7.89 -28.84
C ASP A 204 7.54 7.28 -28.12
N TRP A 205 7.56 7.20 -26.79
CA TRP A 205 6.43 6.72 -26.00
C TRP A 205 5.28 7.73 -25.99
N ASP A 206 4.07 7.21 -26.10
CA ASP A 206 2.86 7.91 -25.66
C ASP A 206 2.54 7.60 -24.19
N VAL A 207 1.48 8.21 -23.66
CA VAL A 207 1.10 8.03 -22.25
C VAL A 207 0.67 6.60 -21.94
N ASP A 208 0.03 5.90 -22.89
CA ASP A 208 -0.42 4.52 -22.72
C ASP A 208 0.80 3.58 -22.62
N THR A 209 1.80 3.77 -23.48
CA THR A 209 3.06 3.01 -23.43
C THR A 209 3.81 3.27 -22.11
N LEU A 210 3.84 4.52 -21.64
CA LEU A 210 4.42 4.85 -20.33
C LEU A 210 3.68 4.15 -19.19
N GLU A 211 2.35 4.16 -19.22
CA GLU A 211 1.49 3.50 -18.23
C GLU A 211 1.75 1.99 -18.18
N GLU A 212 1.86 1.32 -19.34
CA GLU A 212 2.21 -0.11 -19.42
C GLU A 212 3.56 -0.42 -18.75
N HIS A 213 4.60 0.39 -19.02
CA HIS A 213 5.92 0.20 -18.41
C HIS A 213 5.94 0.48 -16.91
N ILE A 214 5.18 1.48 -16.44
CA ILE A 214 5.00 1.76 -15.02
C ILE A 214 4.31 0.58 -14.34
N HIS A 215 3.19 0.09 -14.88
CA HIS A 215 2.48 -1.06 -14.32
C HIS A 215 3.32 -2.34 -14.32
N ALA A 216 4.14 -2.58 -15.34
CA ALA A 216 5.09 -3.69 -15.34
C ALA A 216 6.08 -3.62 -14.17
N ILE A 217 6.51 -2.41 -13.78
CA ILE A 217 7.32 -2.22 -12.57
C ILE A 217 6.50 -2.47 -11.31
N GLU A 218 5.28 -1.95 -11.22
CA GLU A 218 4.40 -2.13 -10.06
C GLU A 218 4.15 -3.61 -9.76
N HIS A 219 3.86 -4.41 -10.79
CA HIS A 219 3.55 -5.83 -10.67
C HIS A 219 4.73 -6.66 -10.14
N VAL A 220 5.94 -6.13 -10.20
CA VAL A 220 7.13 -6.77 -9.64
C VAL A 220 7.50 -6.17 -8.28
N LEU A 221 7.52 -4.84 -8.18
CA LEU A 221 7.95 -4.15 -6.96
C LEU A 221 6.97 -4.36 -5.80
N TYR A 222 5.66 -4.44 -6.08
CA TYR A 222 4.69 -4.54 -5.00
C TYR A 222 4.77 -5.90 -4.28
N PRO A 223 4.75 -7.05 -4.98
CA PRO A 223 4.97 -8.35 -4.34
C PRO A 223 6.32 -8.44 -3.61
N GLU A 224 7.39 -7.86 -4.17
CA GLU A 224 8.71 -7.80 -3.50
C GLU A 224 8.62 -7.10 -2.14
N VAL A 225 7.92 -5.96 -2.06
CA VAL A 225 7.77 -5.23 -0.79
C VAL A 225 6.88 -5.98 0.20
N VAL A 226 5.79 -6.59 -0.25
CA VAL A 226 4.97 -7.44 0.64
C VAL A 226 5.80 -8.63 1.14
N GLN A 227 6.68 -9.20 0.33
CA GLN A 227 7.61 -10.23 0.77
C GLN A 227 8.63 -9.71 1.80
N MET A 228 9.14 -8.48 1.65
CA MET A 228 9.99 -7.86 2.68
C MET A 228 9.26 -7.73 4.03
N LEU A 229 7.98 -7.39 4.00
CA LEU A 229 7.13 -7.34 5.19
C LEU A 229 6.91 -8.74 5.77
N ALA A 230 6.63 -9.73 4.92
CA ALA A 230 6.48 -11.12 5.32
C ALA A 230 7.77 -11.68 5.96
N ASP A 231 8.93 -11.17 5.54
CA ASP A 231 10.24 -11.55 6.07
C ASP A 231 10.66 -10.78 7.34
N GLY A 232 9.87 -9.81 7.83
CA GLY A 232 10.22 -9.02 9.01
C GLY A 232 11.36 -8.02 8.77
N ARG A 233 11.52 -7.54 7.53
CA ARG A 233 12.69 -6.73 7.14
C ARG A 233 12.48 -5.23 7.18
N VAL A 234 11.24 -4.75 7.24
CA VAL A 234 10.91 -3.32 7.09
C VAL A 234 10.85 -2.68 8.48
N HIS A 235 11.67 -1.68 8.77
CA HIS A 235 11.66 -0.99 10.06
C HIS A 235 11.54 0.52 9.87
N VAL A 236 10.51 1.12 10.46
CA VAL A 236 10.27 2.56 10.42
C VAL A 236 11.08 3.23 11.52
N ARG A 237 11.98 4.14 11.15
CA ARG A 237 12.79 4.92 12.08
C ARG A 237 12.00 6.10 12.64
N GLU A 238 12.48 6.67 13.75
CA GLU A 238 11.84 7.83 14.40
C GLU A 238 11.68 9.05 13.49
N ASN A 239 12.56 9.21 12.49
CA ASN A 239 12.50 10.30 11.51
C ASN A 239 11.62 9.98 10.28
N LEU A 240 10.76 8.96 10.36
CA LEU A 240 9.88 8.48 9.29
C LEU A 240 10.59 8.01 8.02
N THR A 241 11.86 7.62 8.13
CA THR A 241 12.55 6.86 7.06
C THR A 241 12.46 5.36 7.33
N VAL A 242 12.62 4.55 6.29
CA VAL A 242 12.56 3.08 6.41
C VAL A 242 13.96 2.50 6.30
N GLU A 243 14.26 1.56 7.19
CA GLU A 243 15.37 0.62 7.06
C GLU A 243 14.85 -0.72 6.56
N VAL A 244 15.37 -1.19 5.43
CA VAL A 244 15.14 -2.57 4.95
C VAL A 244 16.33 -3.42 5.39
N ARG A 245 16.13 -4.24 6.41
CA ARG A 245 17.15 -5.13 6.97
C ARG A 245 17.49 -6.25 5.99
N SER A 246 18.75 -6.70 6.02
CA SER A 246 19.18 -7.88 5.25
C SER A 246 18.60 -9.15 5.88
N LEU A 247 18.39 -10.18 5.06
CA LEU A 247 18.10 -11.51 5.57
C LEU A 247 19.34 -12.04 6.30
N ALA A 248 19.15 -12.51 7.53
CA ALA A 248 20.19 -13.21 8.28
C ALA A 248 20.47 -14.61 7.70
#